data_AF-A0A9D0KLC9-F1
#
_entry.id   AF-A0A9D0KLC9-F1
#
_cell.length_a   1.000
_cell.length_b   1.000
_cell.length_c   1.000
_cell.angle_alpha   90.00
_cell.angle_beta   90.00
_cell.angle_gamma   90.00
#
_symmetry.space_group_name_H-M   'P 1'
#
loop_
_entity.id
_entity.type
_entity.pdbx_description
1 polymer ?
#
loop_
_entity_poly.entity_id
_entity_poly.type
_entity_poly.pdbx_seq_one_letter_code
_entity_poly.pdbx_strand_id
1 'polypeptide(L)' 'MVDRKAHAQLFKRLREQHQATVQATQARLRAQQAVRKKIRTALKGKAMTVPELTAAIELPTDQVLWHV' A
#
# COMPACT_ATOMS: atom_id res chain seq x y z
N MET A 1 -31.06 -22.14 7.16
CA MET A 1 -29.88 -21.97 8.04
C MET A 1 -28.64 -22.01 7.16
N VAL A 2 -27.80 -20.98 7.19
CA VAL A 2 -26.55 -20.97 6.41
C VAL A 2 -25.57 -21.92 7.08
N ASP A 3 -25.13 -22.94 6.35
CA ASP A 3 -24.26 -23.99 6.87
C ASP A 3 -22.85 -23.42 7.13
N ARG A 4 -22.55 -23.14 8.41
CA ARG A 4 -21.29 -22.50 8.84
C ARG A 4 -20.05 -23.27 8.38
N LYS A 5 -20.13 -24.60 8.27
CA LYS A 5 -19.00 -25.44 7.83
C LYS A 5 -18.73 -25.30 6.33
N ALA A 6 -19.78 -25.22 5.52
CA ALA A 6 -19.67 -25.01 4.08
C ALA A 6 -19.06 -23.63 3.76
N HIS A 7 -19.48 -22.58 4.47
CA HIS A 7 -18.87 -21.24 4.33
C HIS A 7 -17.40 -21.23 4.74
N ALA A 8 -17.02 -21.87 5.85
CA ALA A 8 -15.64 -21.93 6.29
C ALA A 8 -14.72 -22.63 5.26
N GLN A 9 -15.19 -23.72 4.65
CA GLN A 9 -14.46 -24.41 3.57
C GLN A 9 -14.36 -23.56 2.31
N LEU A 10 -15.43 -22.86 1.92
CA LEU A 10 -15.41 -21.94 0.77
C LEU A 10 -14.37 -20.83 0.98
N PHE A 11 -14.37 -20.19 2.15
CA PHE A 11 -13.38 -19.16 2.46
C PHE A 11 -11.95 -19.71 2.54
N LYS A 12 -11.75 -20.95 2.99
CA LYS A 12 -10.42 -21.58 2.98
C LYS A 12 -9.92 -21.75 1.54
N ARG A 13 -10.77 -22.29 0.64
CA ARG A 13 -10.43 -22.46 -0.78
C ARG A 13 -10.15 -21.14 -1.49
N LEU A 14 -10.97 -20.11 -1.24
CA LEU A 14 -10.76 -18.79 -1.82
C LEU A 14 -9.46 -18.14 -1.34
N ARG A 15 -9.10 -18.31 -0.07
CA ARG A 15 -7.80 -17.83 0.44
C ARG A 15 -6.63 -18.55 -0.21
N GLU A 16 -6.71 -19.86 -0.37
CA GLU A 16 -5.67 -20.67 -1.03
C GLU A 16 -5.53 -20.28 -2.51
N GLN A 17 -6.64 -20.16 -3.24
CA GLN A 17 -6.66 -19.79 -4.66
C GLN A 17 -6.09 -18.39 -4.93
N HIS A 18 -6.38 -17.43 -4.04
CA HIS A 18 -5.94 -16.06 -4.21
C HIS A 18 -4.75 -15.69 -3.33
N GLN A 19 -4.11 -16.65 -2.66
CA GLN A 19 -3.03 -16.38 -1.71
C GLN A 19 -1.89 -15.59 -2.37
N ALA A 20 -1.48 -15.99 -3.57
CA ALA A 20 -0.43 -15.30 -4.33
C ALA A 20 -0.83 -13.85 -4.65
N THR A 21 -2.08 -13.64 -5.10
CA THR A 21 -2.61 -12.29 -5.39
C THR A 21 -2.66 -11.44 -4.13
N VAL A 22 -3.17 -11.98 -3.02
CA VAL A 22 -3.25 -11.27 -1.74
C VAL A 22 -1.86 -10.90 -1.23
N GLN A 23 -0.88 -11.80 -1.31
CA GLN A 23 0.50 -11.51 -0.91
C GLN A 23 1.12 -10.42 -1.79
N ALA A 24 0.93 -10.49 -3.11
CA ALA A 24 1.41 -9.46 -4.04
C ALA A 24 0.77 -8.09 -3.76
N THR A 25 -0.55 -8.05 -3.51
CA THR A 25 -1.26 -6.83 -3.14
C THR A 25 -0.78 -6.29 -1.79
N GLN A 26 -0.57 -7.14 -0.79
CA GLN A 26 -0.03 -6.72 0.51
C GLN A 26 1.39 -6.16 0.39
N ALA A 27 2.25 -6.77 -0.42
CA ALA A 27 3.60 -6.26 -0.68
C ALA A 27 3.55 -4.87 -1.33
N ARG A 28 2.70 -4.70 -2.36
CA ARG A 28 2.48 -3.40 -3.02
C ARG A 28 1.95 -2.35 -2.05
N LEU A 29 0.98 -2.72 -1.20
CA LEU A 29 0.41 -1.83 -0.21
C LEU A 29 1.46 -1.38 0.82
N ARG A 30 2.30 -2.30 1.30
CA ARG A 30 3.40 -1.99 2.23
C ARG A 30 4.41 -1.02 1.60
N ALA A 31 4.78 -1.24 0.33
CA ALA A 31 5.67 -0.33 -0.40
C ALA A 31 5.06 1.08 -0.52
N GLN A 32 3.78 1.18 -0.90
CA GLN A 32 3.07 2.46 -0.98
C GLN A 32 2.96 3.15 0.38
N GLN A 33 2.64 2.41 1.44
CA GLN A 33 2.58 2.98 2.80
C GLN A 33 3.94 3.50 3.27
N ALA A 34 5.04 2.80 2.95
CA ALA A 34 6.38 3.27 3.27
C ALA A 34 6.68 4.62 2.58
N VAL A 35 6.32 4.75 1.31
CA VAL A 35 6.44 6.01 0.55
C VAL A 35 5.58 7.11 1.18
N ARG A 36 4.30 6.86 1.47
CA ARG A 36 3.42 7.83 2.15
C ARG A 36 3.96 8.27 3.50
N LYS A 37 4.57 7.35 4.26
CA LYS A 37 5.18 7.67 5.55
C LYS A 37 6.36 8.62 5.37
N LYS A 38 7.22 8.38 4.39
CA LYS A 38 8.33 9.29 4.07
C LYS A 38 7.83 10.69 3.67
N ILE A 39 6.84 10.75 2.75
CA ILE A 39 6.20 12.00 2.32
C ILE A 39 5.64 12.78 3.50
N ARG A 40 4.85 12.12 4.35
CA ARG A 40 4.26 12.74 5.53
C ARG A 40 5.32 13.21 6.53
N THR A 41 6.40 12.47 6.72
CA THR A 41 7.50 12.90 7.61
C THR A 41 8.20 14.14 7.05
N ALA A 42 8.45 14.20 5.74
CA ALA A 42 9.03 15.38 5.10
C ALA A 42 8.12 16.61 5.22
N LEU A 43 6.81 16.44 4.99
CA LEU A 43 5.82 17.52 5.08
C LEU A 43 5.52 18.00 6.51
N LYS A 44 5.81 17.20 7.54
CA LYS A 44 5.54 17.58 8.94
C LYS A 44 6.35 18.79 9.40
N GLY A 45 7.56 18.97 8.85
CA GLY A 45 8.44 20.08 9.23
C GLY A 45 8.13 21.38 8.50
N LYS A 46 7.72 21.29 7.23
CA LYS A 46 7.46 22.45 6.38
C LYS A 46 6.58 22.04 5.20
N ALA A 47 5.73 22.93 4.72
CA ALA A 47 5.12 22.77 3.40
C ALA A 47 6.24 22.84 2.34
N MET A 48 6.40 21.77 1.57
CA MET A 48 7.40 21.66 0.51
C MET A 48 6.69 21.53 -0.83
N THR A 49 7.27 22.11 -1.87
CA THR A 49 6.82 21.91 -3.25
C THR A 49 7.20 20.50 -3.73
N VAL A 50 6.51 19.99 -4.77
CA VAL A 50 6.78 18.65 -5.32
C VAL A 50 8.27 18.42 -5.65
N PRO A 51 9.00 19.36 -6.29
CA PRO A 51 10.43 19.20 -6.57
C PRO A 51 11.31 19.15 -5.32
N GLU A 52 10.99 19.97 -4.31
CA GLU A 52 11.70 19.97 -3.03
C GLU A 52 11.46 18.65 -2.28
N LEU A 53 10.25 18.10 -2.40
CA LEU A 53 9.89 16.82 -1.79
C LEU A 53 10.59 15.64 -2.47
N THR A 54 10.73 15.67 -3.80
CA THR A 54 11.50 14.66 -4.55
C THR A 54 12.98 14.69 -4.17
N ALA A 55 13.54 15.89 -3.98
CA ALA A 55 14.93 16.05 -3.54
C ALA A 55 15.13 15.55 -2.09
N ALA A 56 14.16 15.77 -1.20
CA ALA A 56 14.25 15.36 0.20
C ALA A 56 14.04 13.85 0.44
N ILE A 57 13.31 13.18 -0.45
CA ILE A 57 12.92 11.77 -0.26
C ILE A 57 13.65 10.84 -1.25
N GLU A 58 14.42 11.41 -2.18
CA GLU A 58 15.13 10.69 -3.26
C GLU A 58 14.18 9.77 -4.05
N LEU A 59 12.94 10.23 -4.24
CA LEU A 59 11.92 9.51 -5.01
C LEU A 59 11.63 10.23 -6.32
N PRO A 60 11.33 9.48 -7.39
CA PRO A 60 10.91 10.06 -8.65
C PRO A 60 9.63 10.91 -8.50
N THR A 61 9.56 12.00 -9.26
CA THR A 61 8.42 12.95 -9.26
C THR A 61 7.09 12.28 -9.57
N ASP A 62 7.08 11.32 -10.50
CA ASP A 62 5.92 10.51 -10.85
C ASP A 62 5.39 9.71 -9.66
N GLN A 63 6.28 9.17 -8.82
CA GLN A 63 5.88 8.44 -7.62
C GLN A 63 5.38 9.37 -6.53
N VAL A 64 5.97 10.56 -6.38
CA VAL A 64 5.52 11.56 -5.40
C VAL A 64 4.12 12.09 -5.79
N LEU A 65 3.89 12.43 -7.05
CA LEU A 65 2.60 12.92 -7.56
C LEU A 65 1.46 11.92 -7.39
N TRP A 66 1.73 10.62 -7.42
CA TRP A 66 0.69 9.61 -7.16
C TRP A 66 0.17 9.61 -5.71
N HIS A 67 0.91 10.22 -4.78
CA HIS A 67 0.66 10.13 -3.34
C HIS A 67 0.34 11.47 -2.65
N VAL A 68 0.46 12.60 -3.36
CA VAL A 68 0.18 13.97 -2.91
C VAL A 68 -1.18 14.39 -3.48
#